data_AF-A0A0X8X9J5-F1
#
_entry.id   AF-A0A0X8X9J5-F1
#
_cell.length_a   1.000
_cell.length_b   1.000
_cell.length_c   1.000
_cell.angle_alpha   90.00
_cell.angle_beta   90.00
_cell.angle_gamma   90.00
#
_symmetry.space_group_name_H-M   'P 1'
#
loop_
_entity.id
_entity.type
_entity.pdbx_description
1 polymer ?
#
loop_
_entity_poly.entity_id
_entity_poly.type
_entity_poly.pdbx_seq_one_letter_code
_entity_poly.pdbx_strand_id
1 'polypeptide(L)'
;MGWIRNWRRRRVANSRRMPANSWPHAESALPGLRRLDWQLRQQIDEYAVVFLAEKNFEAVAGARPSEGQLGAIAIQAVLPVLRLGLDWYLPWKSVLLYPGGFVAAHEYQDEFGVVHVGQSPLIGEAWEKGPLILSLEDALDPEPGSCVVIHECAHKLDMLQGQVNGLPPLPYEMAVERWAESFSNAFKETARADAGWDDTGYNPDNPVDQPGDHLETNLWVTNSGTSQEQLPRAFDTFSSTDPGEFFAVASEAYFADPARLRSSFPKVFDQLHQLYGWQMPVGR
;
A
#
# COMPACT_ATOMS: atom_id res chain seq x y z
N MET A 1 -23.33 -21.08 0.99
CA MET A 1 -23.58 -19.69 1.44
C MET A 1 -23.21 -18.60 0.41
N GLY A 2 -22.33 -18.83 -0.57
CA GLY A 2 -21.89 -17.76 -1.51
C GLY A 2 -22.90 -17.34 -2.61
N TRP A 3 -23.91 -18.16 -2.92
CA TRP A 3 -24.82 -17.91 -4.04
C TRP A 3 -25.70 -16.68 -3.86
N ILE A 4 -26.27 -16.47 -2.66
CA ILE A 4 -27.11 -15.30 -2.36
C ILE A 4 -26.27 -14.01 -2.36
N ARG A 5 -25.04 -14.06 -1.85
CA ARG A 5 -24.11 -12.93 -1.87
C ARG A 5 -23.75 -12.55 -3.30
N ASN A 6 -23.36 -13.51 -4.13
CA ASN A 6 -23.02 -13.28 -5.52
C ASN A 6 -24.21 -12.73 -6.32
N TRP A 7 -25.43 -13.22 -6.04
CA TRP A 7 -26.65 -12.66 -6.60
C TRP A 7 -26.86 -11.20 -6.18
N ARG A 8 -26.70 -10.87 -4.90
CA ARG A 8 -26.81 -9.50 -4.39
C ARG A 8 -25.76 -8.58 -5.02
N ARG A 9 -24.51 -9.03 -5.14
CA ARG A 9 -23.42 -8.28 -5.77
C ARG A 9 -23.72 -7.98 -7.24
N ARG A 10 -24.14 -8.99 -8.03
CA ARG A 10 -24.57 -8.78 -9.42
C ARG A 10 -25.71 -7.78 -9.52
N ARG A 11 -26.69 -7.84 -8.61
CA ARG A 11 -27.78 -6.86 -8.58
C ARG A 11 -27.27 -5.46 -8.29
N VAL A 12 -26.36 -5.30 -7.33
CA VAL A 12 -25.75 -4.01 -6.98
C VAL A 12 -24.96 -3.45 -8.17
N ALA A 13 -24.08 -4.25 -8.77
CA ALA A 13 -23.31 -3.87 -9.96
C ALA A 13 -24.21 -3.44 -11.14
N ASN A 14 -25.34 -4.13 -11.36
CA ASN A 14 -26.26 -3.80 -12.44
C ASN A 14 -27.15 -2.58 -12.16
N SER A 15 -27.33 -2.19 -10.89
CA SER A 15 -28.32 -1.18 -10.49
C SER A 15 -27.71 0.15 -10.06
N ARG A 16 -26.47 0.15 -9.61
CA ARG A 16 -25.74 1.34 -9.17
C ARG A 16 -24.70 1.70 -10.20
N ARG A 17 -24.49 3.01 -10.36
CA ARG A 17 -23.42 3.56 -11.17
C ARG A 17 -22.33 4.07 -10.25
N MET A 18 -21.10 4.13 -10.77
CA MET A 18 -20.04 4.84 -10.07
C MET A 18 -20.44 6.31 -9.84
N PRO A 19 -20.09 6.89 -8.68
CA PRO A 19 -20.28 8.31 -8.44
C PRO A 19 -19.64 9.18 -9.52
N ALA A 20 -20.20 10.37 -9.74
CA ALA A 20 -19.61 11.33 -10.66
C ALA A 20 -18.19 11.70 -10.19
N ASN A 21 -17.29 11.94 -11.13
CA ASN A 21 -15.89 12.32 -10.90
C ASN A 21 -15.00 11.27 -10.21
N SER A 22 -15.46 10.04 -9.98
CA SER A 22 -14.61 8.99 -9.40
C SER A 22 -13.39 8.64 -10.26
N TRP A 23 -13.58 8.48 -11.57
CA TRP A 23 -12.47 8.19 -12.50
C TRP A 23 -11.44 9.32 -12.59
N PRO A 24 -11.82 10.60 -12.78
CA PRO A 24 -10.86 11.71 -12.74
C PRO A 24 -9.99 11.74 -11.49
N HIS A 25 -10.59 11.56 -10.30
CA HIS A 25 -9.83 11.49 -9.05
C HIS A 25 -8.90 10.26 -9.01
N ALA A 26 -9.39 9.08 -9.40
CA ALA A 26 -8.59 7.87 -9.41
C ALA A 26 -7.42 7.95 -10.41
N GLU A 27 -7.65 8.51 -11.60
CA GLU A 27 -6.62 8.72 -12.63
C GLU A 27 -5.60 9.79 -12.23
N SER A 28 -5.98 10.73 -11.36
CA SER A 28 -5.03 11.67 -10.74
C SER A 28 -4.08 10.92 -9.81
N ALA A 29 -4.64 10.13 -8.88
CA ALA A 29 -3.85 9.37 -7.90
C ALA A 29 -3.03 8.23 -8.53
N LEU A 30 -3.58 7.57 -9.55
CA LEU A 30 -2.96 6.43 -10.22
C LEU A 30 -3.01 6.62 -11.75
N PRO A 31 -2.05 7.37 -12.34
CA PRO A 31 -2.05 7.74 -13.76
C PRO A 31 -2.14 6.55 -14.73
N GLY A 32 -1.72 5.36 -14.31
CA GLY A 32 -1.83 4.12 -15.09
C GLY A 32 -3.27 3.76 -15.49
N LEU A 33 -4.27 4.20 -14.71
CA LEU A 33 -5.68 3.97 -14.99
C LEU A 33 -6.14 4.58 -16.32
N ARG A 34 -5.48 5.66 -16.79
CA ARG A 34 -5.82 6.30 -18.08
C ARG A 34 -5.65 5.35 -19.26
N ARG A 35 -4.77 4.35 -19.14
CA ARG A 35 -4.44 3.40 -20.22
C ARG A 35 -5.36 2.19 -20.28
N LEU A 36 -6.29 2.04 -19.34
CA LEU A 36 -7.19 0.89 -19.33
C LEU A 36 -8.18 0.95 -20.49
N ASP A 37 -8.38 -0.22 -21.12
CA ASP A 37 -9.47 -0.39 -22.07
C ASP A 37 -10.84 -0.32 -21.39
N TRP A 38 -11.87 -0.21 -22.20
CA TRP A 38 -13.24 -0.06 -21.71
C TRP A 38 -13.75 -1.30 -20.96
N GLN A 39 -13.27 -2.50 -21.28
CA GLN A 39 -13.73 -3.75 -20.66
C GLN A 39 -13.23 -3.82 -19.22
N LEU A 40 -11.95 -3.51 -19.02
CA LEU A 40 -11.36 -3.51 -17.69
C LEU A 40 -11.92 -2.37 -16.83
N ARG A 41 -12.16 -1.19 -17.42
CA ARG A 41 -12.86 -0.09 -16.72
C ARG A 41 -14.25 -0.50 -16.26
N GLN A 42 -15.05 -1.15 -17.12
CA GLN A 42 -16.37 -1.67 -16.74
C GLN A 42 -16.27 -2.70 -15.61
N GLN A 43 -15.31 -3.62 -15.67
CA GLN A 43 -15.12 -4.60 -14.61
C GLN A 43 -14.73 -3.95 -13.26
N ILE A 44 -13.85 -2.94 -13.30
CA ILE A 44 -13.47 -2.16 -12.12
C ILE A 44 -14.67 -1.42 -11.56
N ASP A 45 -15.51 -0.81 -12.40
CA ASP A 45 -16.75 -0.14 -11.97
C ASP A 45 -17.67 -1.12 -11.23
N GLU A 46 -17.90 -2.32 -11.78
CA GLU A 46 -18.72 -3.35 -11.13
C GLU A 46 -18.19 -3.73 -9.74
N TYR A 47 -16.87 -3.89 -9.61
CA TYR A 47 -16.24 -4.22 -8.33
C TYR A 47 -16.27 -3.05 -7.35
N ALA A 48 -15.95 -1.84 -7.80
CA ALA A 48 -15.89 -0.64 -6.98
C ALA A 48 -17.28 -0.26 -6.44
N VAL A 49 -18.33 -0.37 -7.27
CA VAL A 49 -19.72 -0.15 -6.84
C VAL A 49 -20.14 -1.15 -5.76
N VAL A 50 -19.75 -2.41 -5.89
CA VAL A 50 -20.03 -3.43 -4.87
C VAL A 50 -19.21 -3.16 -3.61
N PHE A 51 -17.95 -2.78 -3.73
CA PHE A 51 -17.10 -2.41 -2.61
C PHE A 51 -17.71 -1.25 -1.81
N LEU A 52 -18.13 -0.17 -2.49
CA LEU A 52 -18.86 0.95 -1.88
C LEU A 52 -20.15 0.53 -1.17
N ALA A 53 -20.80 -0.54 -1.62
CA ALA A 53 -22.03 -1.04 -1.02
C ALA A 53 -21.79 -1.98 0.18
N GLU A 54 -20.62 -2.63 0.24
CA GLU A 54 -20.29 -3.62 1.28
C GLU A 54 -19.42 -3.04 2.39
N LYS A 55 -18.68 -1.95 2.12
CA LYS A 55 -17.85 -1.25 3.10
C LYS A 55 -18.58 -0.04 3.70
N ASN A 56 -18.31 0.23 4.97
CA ASN A 56 -18.75 1.42 5.67
C ASN A 56 -17.62 2.46 5.63
N PHE A 57 -17.84 3.59 4.98
CA PHE A 57 -16.88 4.70 4.96
C PHE A 57 -17.23 5.69 6.07
N GLU A 58 -16.29 5.92 6.96
CA GLU A 58 -16.46 6.77 8.14
C GLU A 58 -15.43 7.90 8.10
N ALA A 59 -15.89 9.13 7.94
CA ALA A 59 -15.04 10.30 7.97
C ALA A 59 -14.75 10.70 9.41
N VAL A 60 -13.46 10.84 9.75
CA VAL A 60 -12.96 11.11 11.10
C VAL A 60 -12.27 12.48 11.12
N ALA A 61 -12.15 13.08 12.30
CA ALA A 61 -11.41 14.33 12.51
C ALA A 61 -11.85 15.50 11.58
N GLY A 62 -13.15 15.56 11.26
CA GLY A 62 -13.71 16.62 10.42
C GLY A 62 -13.52 16.44 8.91
N ALA A 63 -13.00 15.28 8.46
CA ALA A 63 -12.93 14.94 7.04
C ALA A 63 -14.32 15.01 6.37
N ARG A 64 -14.35 15.48 5.12
CA ARG A 64 -15.57 15.60 4.30
C ARG A 64 -15.30 15.15 2.86
N PRO A 65 -15.05 13.86 2.64
CA PRO A 65 -14.84 13.34 1.29
C PRO A 65 -16.13 13.47 0.46
N SER A 66 -15.99 13.91 -0.78
CA SER A 66 -17.08 13.85 -1.77
C SER A 66 -17.34 12.41 -2.22
N GLU A 67 -18.52 12.14 -2.78
CA GLU A 67 -18.82 10.80 -3.34
C GLU A 67 -17.85 10.39 -4.45
N GLY A 68 -17.38 11.36 -5.25
CA GLY A 68 -16.36 11.15 -6.27
C GLY A 68 -15.05 10.61 -5.67
N GLN A 69 -14.57 11.22 -4.58
CA GLN A 69 -13.37 10.80 -3.87
C GLN A 69 -13.53 9.41 -3.22
N LEU A 70 -14.69 9.12 -2.62
CA LEU A 70 -14.98 7.77 -2.12
C LEU A 70 -14.94 6.72 -3.23
N GLY A 71 -15.52 7.04 -4.40
CA GLY A 71 -15.44 6.16 -5.56
C GLY A 71 -14.03 6.01 -6.12
N ALA A 72 -13.18 7.03 -6.02
CA ALA A 72 -11.77 6.93 -6.40
C ALA A 72 -10.99 5.97 -5.49
N ILE A 73 -11.21 6.06 -4.18
CA ILE A 73 -10.65 5.11 -3.20
C ILE A 73 -11.15 3.70 -3.49
N ALA A 74 -12.44 3.53 -3.80
CA ALA A 74 -12.99 2.23 -4.18
C ALA A 74 -12.35 1.67 -5.46
N ILE A 75 -12.13 2.49 -6.48
CA ILE A 75 -11.42 2.07 -7.72
C ILE A 75 -10.02 1.55 -7.36
N GLN A 76 -9.24 2.28 -6.56
CA GLN A 76 -7.90 1.87 -6.15
C GLN A 76 -7.93 0.58 -5.32
N ALA A 77 -8.84 0.49 -4.34
CA ALA A 77 -8.92 -0.64 -3.42
C ALA A 77 -9.28 -1.97 -4.10
N VAL A 78 -10.05 -1.95 -5.20
CA VAL A 78 -10.45 -3.18 -5.88
C VAL A 78 -9.40 -3.74 -6.84
N LEU A 79 -8.34 -2.98 -7.16
CA LEU A 79 -7.31 -3.40 -8.10
C LEU A 79 -6.60 -4.71 -7.67
N PRO A 80 -6.11 -4.84 -6.42
CA PRO A 80 -5.46 -6.08 -5.98
C PRO A 80 -6.38 -7.30 -6.04
N VAL A 81 -7.69 -7.09 -5.85
CA VAL A 81 -8.67 -8.19 -5.76
C VAL A 81 -9.50 -8.39 -7.04
N LEU A 82 -9.13 -7.75 -8.16
CA LEU A 82 -9.94 -7.78 -9.37
C LEU A 82 -10.09 -9.19 -9.97
N ARG A 83 -9.05 -10.04 -9.84
CA ARG A 83 -9.08 -11.47 -10.26
C ARG A 83 -9.21 -12.43 -9.07
N LEU A 84 -8.82 -12.01 -7.87
CA LEU A 84 -8.99 -12.78 -6.64
C LEU A 84 -10.46 -12.84 -6.18
N GLY A 85 -11.20 -11.76 -6.40
CA GLY A 85 -12.58 -11.57 -5.96
C GLY A 85 -12.69 -10.79 -4.64
N LEU A 86 -13.78 -10.03 -4.50
CA LEU A 86 -14.07 -9.22 -3.29
C LEU A 86 -14.22 -10.04 -1.99
N ASP A 87 -14.29 -11.38 -2.09
CA ASP A 87 -14.35 -12.23 -0.91
C ASP A 87 -13.07 -12.16 -0.05
N TRP A 88 -11.95 -11.79 -0.64
CA TRP A 88 -10.67 -11.55 0.06
C TRP A 88 -10.72 -10.37 1.03
N TYR A 89 -11.68 -9.46 0.87
CA TYR A 89 -11.91 -8.37 1.82
C TYR A 89 -13.06 -8.63 2.79
N LEU A 90 -13.66 -9.82 2.84
CA LEU A 90 -14.78 -10.10 3.75
C LEU A 90 -14.49 -9.88 5.25
N PRO A 91 -13.29 -10.17 5.79
CA PRO A 91 -13.06 -10.13 7.23
C PRO A 91 -13.24 -8.76 7.87
N TRP A 92 -13.09 -7.66 7.11
CA TRP A 92 -13.18 -6.29 7.60
C TRP A 92 -14.31 -5.52 6.88
N LYS A 93 -14.86 -4.49 7.53
CA LYS A 93 -16.04 -3.77 7.00
C LYS A 93 -15.91 -2.26 6.92
N SER A 94 -15.08 -1.64 7.75
CA SER A 94 -15.00 -0.18 7.81
C SER A 94 -13.77 0.37 7.12
N VAL A 95 -13.90 1.56 6.53
CA VAL A 95 -12.82 2.40 6.00
C VAL A 95 -12.89 3.73 6.76
N LEU A 96 -11.89 4.03 7.58
CA LEU A 96 -11.77 5.30 8.30
C LEU A 96 -10.97 6.29 7.44
N LEU A 97 -11.50 7.50 7.29
CA LEU A 97 -10.91 8.54 6.45
C LEU A 97 -10.52 9.75 7.30
N TYR A 98 -9.23 10.03 7.36
CA TYR A 98 -8.64 11.22 7.97
C TYR A 98 -8.35 12.28 6.90
N PRO A 99 -8.36 13.58 7.23
CA PRO A 99 -8.10 14.62 6.24
C PRO A 99 -6.67 14.60 5.68
N GLY A 100 -5.67 14.25 6.49
CA GLY A 100 -4.26 14.16 6.11
C GLY A 100 -3.49 13.21 7.04
N GLY A 101 -2.16 13.14 6.90
CA GLY A 101 -1.28 12.29 7.70
C GLY A 101 -1.56 12.43 9.19
N PHE A 102 -1.97 11.33 9.84
CA PHE A 102 -2.28 11.30 11.26
C PHE A 102 -1.18 10.52 11.99
N VAL A 103 -0.75 11.02 13.15
CA VAL A 103 -0.04 10.22 14.14
C VAL A 103 -1.09 9.70 15.09
N ALA A 104 -1.48 8.44 14.96
CA ALA A 104 -2.35 7.84 15.96
C ALA A 104 -1.55 7.64 17.25
N ALA A 105 -1.74 8.53 18.23
CA ALA A 105 -1.31 8.27 19.58
C ALA A 105 -2.16 7.12 20.13
N HIS A 106 -1.58 5.93 20.25
CA HIS A 106 -2.17 4.83 20.98
C HIS A 106 -1.53 4.74 22.37
N GLU A 107 -2.38 4.73 23.38
CA GLU A 107 -2.02 4.37 24.75
C GLU A 107 -2.23 2.86 24.90
N TYR A 108 -1.14 2.08 25.05
CA TYR A 108 -1.23 0.68 25.45
C TYR A 108 -0.81 0.55 26.91
N GLN A 109 -1.59 -0.21 27.69
CA GLN A 109 -1.28 -0.49 29.09
C GLN A 109 -0.67 -1.89 29.18
N ASP A 110 0.58 -1.97 29.67
CA ASP A 110 1.25 -3.26 29.83
C ASP A 110 0.68 -4.10 30.99
N GLU A 111 1.16 -5.34 31.13
CA GLU A 111 0.75 -6.29 32.17
C GLU A 111 1.08 -5.80 33.60
N PHE A 112 1.86 -4.73 33.73
CA PHE A 112 2.22 -4.07 34.99
C PHE A 112 1.47 -2.74 35.20
N GLY A 113 0.53 -2.41 34.32
CA GLY A 113 -0.33 -1.24 34.45
C GLY A 113 0.30 0.07 33.97
N VAL A 114 1.46 0.04 33.30
CA VAL A 114 2.14 1.23 32.76
C VAL A 114 1.55 1.58 31.41
N VAL A 115 1.10 2.83 31.26
CA VAL A 115 0.63 3.37 29.99
C VAL A 115 1.84 3.80 29.16
N HIS A 116 2.09 3.07 28.07
CA HIS A 116 3.07 3.43 27.06
C HIS A 116 2.37 4.28 25.99
N VAL A 117 2.79 5.55 25.87
CA VAL A 117 2.43 6.42 24.73
C VAL A 117 3.52 6.22 23.68
N GLY A 118 3.35 5.21 22.83
CA GLY A 118 4.29 4.90 21.75
C GLY A 118 3.88 5.61 20.46
N GLN A 119 4.80 6.37 19.86
CA GLN A 119 4.75 6.68 18.44
C GLN A 119 5.21 5.43 17.68
N SER A 120 4.28 4.65 17.15
CA SER A 120 4.61 3.55 16.25
C SER A 120 3.56 3.42 15.15
N PRO A 121 3.98 3.29 13.88
CA PRO A 121 3.19 2.57 12.89
C PRO A 121 2.88 1.19 13.49
N LEU A 122 1.62 0.79 13.45
CA LEU A 122 1.11 -0.43 14.08
C LEU A 122 1.64 -1.69 13.36
N ILE A 123 2.92 -2.01 13.57
CA ILE A 123 3.51 -3.29 13.21
C ILE A 123 3.56 -4.11 14.50
N GLY A 124 2.55 -4.95 14.74
CA GLY A 124 2.62 -5.97 15.81
C GLY A 124 1.33 -6.35 16.54
N GLU A 125 0.28 -5.52 16.54
CA GLU A 125 -1.02 -5.85 17.16
C GLU A 125 -2.19 -5.59 16.20
N ALA A 126 -1.99 -6.02 14.95
CA ALA A 126 -2.94 -5.84 13.88
C ALA A 126 -4.31 -6.41 14.24
N TRP A 127 -5.31 -5.54 14.31
CA TRP A 127 -6.70 -5.96 14.31
C TRP A 127 -6.98 -6.64 12.96
N GLU A 128 -6.89 -7.97 12.90
CA GLU A 128 -7.18 -8.77 11.69
C GLU A 128 -8.53 -8.41 11.03
N LYS A 129 -9.47 -7.89 11.84
CA LYS A 129 -10.82 -7.44 11.43
C LYS A 129 -11.05 -5.94 11.57
N GLY A 130 -10.01 -5.21 11.98
CA GLY A 130 -10.06 -3.76 12.17
C GLY A 130 -10.26 -3.01 10.85
N PRO A 131 -10.62 -1.72 10.93
CA PRO A 131 -10.87 -0.91 9.74
C PRO A 131 -9.63 -0.81 8.85
N LEU A 132 -9.86 -0.49 7.58
CA LEU A 132 -8.84 0.11 6.73
C LEU A 132 -8.75 1.60 7.11
N ILE A 133 -7.57 2.12 7.43
CA ILE A 133 -7.41 3.53 7.82
C ILE A 133 -6.66 4.24 6.71
N LEU A 134 -7.16 5.39 6.26
CA LEU A 134 -6.57 6.14 5.15
C LEU A 134 -6.53 7.63 5.48
N SER A 135 -5.46 8.27 5.03
CA SER A 135 -5.36 9.72 4.84
C SER A 135 -5.94 10.07 3.48
N LEU A 136 -6.86 11.04 3.42
CA LEU A 136 -7.48 11.49 2.17
C LEU A 136 -6.48 12.17 1.26
N GLU A 137 -5.54 12.92 1.82
CA GLU A 137 -4.44 13.57 1.10
C GLU A 137 -3.61 12.50 0.38
N ASP A 138 -3.06 11.54 1.13
CA ASP A 138 -2.19 10.50 0.56
C ASP A 138 -2.94 9.55 -0.39
N ALA A 139 -4.24 9.34 -0.19
CA ALA A 139 -5.06 8.48 -1.05
C ALA A 139 -5.46 9.11 -2.38
N LEU A 140 -5.45 10.45 -2.49
CA LEU A 140 -5.97 11.18 -3.66
C LEU A 140 -4.91 12.01 -4.37
N ASP A 141 -3.86 12.40 -3.67
CA ASP A 141 -2.70 13.13 -4.19
C ASP A 141 -1.39 12.47 -3.69
N PRO A 142 -1.17 11.18 -4.00
CA PRO A 142 0.03 10.46 -3.58
C PRO A 142 1.28 11.00 -4.27
N GLU A 143 2.42 10.82 -3.61
CA GLU A 143 3.73 10.98 -4.22
C GLU A 143 3.88 10.08 -5.47
N PRO A 144 4.66 10.50 -6.49
CA PRO A 144 4.81 9.72 -7.71
C PRO A 144 5.33 8.30 -7.46
N GLY A 145 4.54 7.31 -7.87
CA GLY A 145 4.87 5.90 -7.72
C GLY A 145 4.35 5.25 -6.44
N SER A 146 3.65 5.99 -5.58
CA SER A 146 2.97 5.45 -4.41
C SER A 146 1.44 5.38 -4.55
N CYS A 147 0.81 4.58 -3.68
CA CYS A 147 -0.63 4.36 -3.62
C CYS A 147 -1.00 3.71 -2.27
N VAL A 148 -1.14 4.56 -1.25
CA VAL A 148 -1.46 4.13 0.13
C VAL A 148 -2.70 3.24 0.21
N VAL A 149 -3.69 3.45 -0.66
CA VAL A 149 -4.90 2.61 -0.69
C VAL A 149 -4.56 1.15 -1.01
N ILE A 150 -3.66 0.92 -1.98
CA ILE A 150 -3.21 -0.41 -2.37
C ILE A 150 -2.30 -1.00 -1.29
N HIS A 151 -1.41 -0.19 -0.72
CA HIS A 151 -0.54 -0.58 0.39
C HIS A 151 -1.34 -1.13 1.57
N GLU A 152 -2.30 -0.36 2.08
CA GLU A 152 -3.16 -0.77 3.20
C GLU A 152 -4.04 -1.99 2.84
N CYS A 153 -4.49 -2.06 1.59
CA CYS A 153 -5.22 -3.23 1.11
C CYS A 153 -4.34 -4.49 1.07
N ALA A 154 -3.07 -4.38 0.70
CA ALA A 154 -2.13 -5.48 0.69
C ALA A 154 -1.92 -6.03 2.12
N HIS A 155 -1.78 -5.17 3.13
CA HIS A 155 -1.77 -5.61 4.53
C HIS A 155 -3.02 -6.40 4.91
N LYS A 156 -4.22 -5.98 4.45
CA LYS A 156 -5.45 -6.76 4.68
C LYS A 156 -5.43 -8.13 3.99
N LEU A 157 -4.70 -8.30 2.88
CA LEU A 157 -4.51 -9.61 2.25
C LEU A 157 -3.52 -10.47 3.04
N ASP A 158 -2.42 -9.89 3.52
CA ASP A 158 -1.40 -10.58 4.32
C ASP A 158 -2.00 -11.15 5.63
N MET A 159 -2.81 -10.32 6.31
CA MET A 159 -3.50 -10.68 7.56
C MET A 159 -4.51 -11.84 7.42
N LEU A 160 -4.87 -12.29 6.22
CA LEU A 160 -5.83 -13.40 6.05
C LEU A 160 -5.34 -14.73 6.62
N GLN A 161 -4.02 -14.89 6.79
CA GLN A 161 -3.43 -16.07 7.46
C GLN A 161 -3.15 -15.83 8.96
N GLY A 162 -3.53 -14.66 9.47
CA GLY A 162 -3.42 -14.29 10.89
C GLY A 162 -2.02 -13.86 11.36
N GLN A 163 -1.09 -13.69 10.44
CA GLN A 163 0.23 -13.09 10.70
C GLN A 163 0.53 -12.06 9.61
N VAL A 164 1.21 -10.98 9.96
CA VAL A 164 1.77 -10.03 9.00
C VAL A 164 3.22 -10.44 8.78
N ASN A 165 3.49 -11.10 7.66
CA ASN A 165 4.81 -11.68 7.36
C ASN A 165 5.15 -11.61 5.87
N GLY A 166 4.37 -10.87 5.07
CA GLY A 166 4.55 -10.77 3.64
C GLY A 166 4.19 -12.04 2.86
N LEU A 167 3.38 -12.93 3.45
CA LEU A 167 2.88 -14.16 2.85
C LEU A 167 1.34 -14.17 2.91
N PRO A 168 0.66 -13.44 1.99
CA PRO A 168 -0.79 -13.59 1.85
C PRO A 168 -1.14 -15.03 1.45
N PRO A 169 -2.41 -15.46 1.62
CA PRO A 169 -2.85 -16.72 1.05
C PRO A 169 -2.50 -16.75 -0.44
N LEU A 170 -1.84 -17.82 -0.88
CA LEU A 170 -1.44 -17.96 -2.27
C LEU A 170 -2.42 -18.87 -3.02
N PRO A 171 -2.71 -18.59 -4.30
CA PRO A 171 -3.36 -19.53 -5.20
C PRO A 171 -2.67 -20.91 -5.16
N TYR A 172 -3.44 -21.98 -5.34
CA TYR A 172 -2.96 -23.36 -5.21
C TYR A 172 -1.79 -23.69 -6.16
N GLU A 173 -1.73 -23.01 -7.31
CA GLU A 173 -0.70 -23.19 -8.33
C GLU A 173 0.66 -22.59 -7.93
N MET A 174 0.69 -21.71 -6.92
CA MET A 174 1.89 -21.04 -6.45
C MET A 174 2.55 -21.85 -5.32
N ALA A 175 3.87 -22.02 -5.43
CA ALA A 175 4.66 -22.67 -4.38
C ALA A 175 5.12 -21.64 -3.36
N VAL A 176 4.81 -21.88 -2.09
CA VAL A 176 5.20 -21.01 -0.95
C VAL A 176 6.71 -20.83 -0.91
N GLU A 177 7.48 -21.87 -1.23
CA GLU A 177 8.95 -21.81 -1.21
C GLU A 177 9.50 -20.84 -2.26
N ARG A 178 8.89 -20.81 -3.47
CA ARG A 178 9.29 -19.89 -4.54
C ARG A 178 8.94 -18.45 -4.21
N TRP A 179 7.79 -18.23 -3.57
CA TRP A 179 7.39 -16.94 -3.04
C TRP A 179 8.40 -16.45 -2.00
N ALA A 180 8.61 -17.27 -0.96
CA ALA A 180 9.50 -16.97 0.14
C ALA A 180 10.93 -16.69 -0.33
N GLU A 181 11.47 -17.49 -1.26
CA GLU A 181 12.78 -17.25 -1.85
C GLU A 181 12.86 -15.89 -2.56
N SER A 182 11.88 -15.57 -3.40
CA SER A 182 11.87 -14.34 -4.20
C SER A 182 11.77 -13.10 -3.33
N PHE A 183 10.83 -13.10 -2.38
CA PHE A 183 10.60 -11.98 -1.47
C PHE A 183 11.73 -11.83 -0.44
N SER A 184 12.22 -12.92 0.16
CA SER A 184 13.30 -12.85 1.15
C SER A 184 14.61 -12.36 0.55
N ASN A 185 14.91 -12.73 -0.70
CA ASN A 185 16.13 -12.27 -1.37
C ASN A 185 16.04 -10.77 -1.69
N ALA A 186 14.91 -10.32 -2.24
CA ALA A 186 14.70 -8.91 -2.54
C ALA A 186 14.69 -8.03 -1.27
N PHE A 187 14.04 -8.49 -0.20
CA PHE A 187 14.05 -7.83 1.11
C PHE A 187 15.47 -7.69 1.68
N LYS A 188 16.32 -8.72 1.56
CA LYS A 188 17.72 -8.65 1.99
C LYS A 188 18.55 -7.71 1.12
N GLU A 189 18.24 -7.59 -0.17
CA GLU A 189 18.90 -6.65 -1.07
C GLU A 189 18.56 -5.20 -0.72
N THR A 190 17.29 -4.88 -0.44
CA THR A 190 16.88 -3.54 0.04
C THR A 190 17.48 -3.23 1.40
N ALA A 191 17.44 -4.16 2.35
CA ALA A 191 18.04 -3.95 3.67
C ALA A 191 19.55 -3.71 3.64
N ARG A 192 20.28 -4.31 2.69
CA ARG A 192 21.71 -4.04 2.50
C ARG A 192 21.97 -2.68 1.86
N ALA A 193 21.12 -2.26 0.92
CA ALA A 193 21.23 -0.94 0.31
C ALA A 193 21.01 0.16 1.35
N ASP A 194 20.02 -0.01 2.24
CA ASP A 194 19.73 0.92 3.32
C ASP A 194 20.81 0.92 4.40
N ALA A 195 21.36 -0.25 4.75
CA ALA A 195 22.49 -0.34 5.70
C ALA A 195 23.82 0.20 5.13
N GLY A 196 23.93 0.35 3.81
CA GLY A 196 25.06 1.01 3.14
C GLY A 196 24.96 2.54 3.18
N TRP A 197 23.80 3.09 3.57
CA TRP A 197 23.58 4.50 3.88
C TRP A 197 23.88 4.74 5.36
N ASP A 198 25.14 4.58 5.75
CA ASP A 198 25.57 4.95 7.10
C ASP A 198 25.67 6.49 7.18
N ASP A 199 24.88 7.11 8.05
CA ASP A 199 24.95 8.54 8.43
C ASP A 199 26.19 8.83 9.29
N THR A 200 27.31 8.18 8.96
CA THR A 200 28.61 8.63 9.41
C THR A 200 29.28 9.19 8.18
N GLY A 201 29.45 10.51 8.13
CA GLY A 201 30.37 11.17 7.19
C GLY A 201 31.83 10.77 7.42
N TYR A 202 32.10 9.53 7.81
CA TYR A 202 33.41 8.97 8.06
C TYR A 202 33.96 8.39 6.76
N ASN A 203 34.67 9.24 6.03
CA ASN A 203 35.58 8.80 4.99
C ASN A 203 36.90 8.37 5.66
N PRO A 204 37.27 7.07 5.65
CA PRO A 204 38.53 6.60 6.25
C PRO A 204 39.78 7.20 5.57
N ASP A 205 39.64 7.78 4.38
CA ASP A 205 40.72 8.42 3.63
C ASP A 205 40.84 9.95 3.88
N ASN A 206 40.01 10.53 4.75
CA ASN A 206 40.06 11.96 5.06
C ASN A 206 39.74 12.27 6.54
N PRO A 207 40.76 12.36 7.42
CA PRO A 207 40.54 12.61 8.83
C PRO A 207 40.29 14.10 9.06
N VAL A 208 39.08 14.48 9.45
CA VAL A 208 38.79 15.82 9.97
C VAL A 208 38.29 15.67 11.42
N ASP A 209 38.95 16.40 12.32
CA ASP A 209 38.80 16.38 13.78
C ASP A 209 37.37 16.57 14.31
N GLN A 210 37.04 15.89 15.42
CA GLN A 210 35.88 16.14 16.29
C GLN A 210 36.23 17.16 17.41
N PRO A 211 35.30 17.58 18.30
CA PRO A 211 33.89 17.98 18.14
C PRO A 211 33.63 19.38 18.74
N GLY A 212 32.49 20.00 18.42
CA GLY A 212 32.03 21.22 19.08
C GLY A 212 30.50 21.28 19.13
N ASP A 213 29.97 21.45 20.35
CA ASP A 213 28.56 21.73 20.67
C ASP A 213 27.93 22.72 19.69
N HIS A 214 26.67 22.49 19.31
CA HIS A 214 25.54 23.40 19.57
C HIS A 214 24.25 22.82 18.96
N LEU A 215 23.22 22.78 19.80
CA LEU A 215 21.81 22.64 19.43
C LEU A 215 21.42 23.80 18.52
N GLU A 216 20.85 23.53 17.34
CA GLU A 216 19.69 24.25 16.76
C GLU A 216 19.29 23.68 15.38
N THR A 217 18.01 23.28 15.29
CA THR A 217 17.08 23.37 14.15
C THR A 217 17.62 23.71 12.74
N ASN A 218 17.29 22.88 11.74
CA ASN A 218 16.59 23.24 10.48
C ASN A 218 16.57 22.03 9.50
N LEU A 219 15.41 21.61 9.00
CA LEU A 219 14.84 22.06 7.72
C LEU A 219 15.77 21.79 6.52
N TRP A 220 15.44 20.72 5.79
CA TRP A 220 15.67 20.46 4.37
C TRP A 220 16.74 21.31 3.66
N VAL A 221 17.90 20.72 3.42
CA VAL A 221 18.86 21.20 2.41
C VAL A 221 19.15 20.08 1.43
N THR A 222 18.66 20.27 0.21
CA THR A 222 19.09 19.59 -1.01
C THR A 222 20.56 19.90 -1.28
N ASN A 223 21.37 18.91 -1.66
CA ASN A 223 22.48 19.20 -2.56
C ASN A 223 22.77 18.05 -3.53
N SER A 224 22.70 18.45 -4.79
CA SER A 224 23.06 17.77 -6.02
C SER A 224 24.52 17.35 -6.09
N GLY A 225 24.77 16.17 -6.66
CA GLY A 225 26.02 15.90 -7.36
C GLY A 225 26.59 14.50 -7.18
N THR A 226 25.93 13.46 -7.69
CA THR A 226 26.56 12.41 -8.52
C THR A 226 25.49 11.44 -9.01
N SER A 227 25.52 11.16 -10.32
CA SER A 227 24.57 10.31 -11.02
C SER A 227 24.73 8.85 -10.63
N GLN A 228 23.93 8.38 -9.67
CA GLN A 228 23.55 6.98 -9.51
C GLN A 228 22.04 6.95 -9.22
N GLU A 229 21.32 6.10 -9.95
CA GLU A 229 19.86 5.94 -9.88
C GLU A 229 19.42 5.70 -8.43
N GLN A 230 18.95 6.76 -7.78
CA GLN A 230 18.26 6.70 -6.51
C GLN A 230 16.98 5.87 -6.70
N LEU A 231 16.88 4.74 -6.00
CA LEU A 231 15.61 4.03 -5.82
C LEU A 231 14.58 5.05 -5.30
N PRO A 232 13.35 5.11 -5.85
CA PRO A 232 12.34 5.96 -5.27
C PRO A 232 12.11 5.55 -3.81
N ARG A 233 11.79 6.52 -2.96
CA ARG A 233 11.35 6.31 -1.58
C ARG A 233 10.15 5.38 -1.42
N ALA A 234 9.54 4.88 -2.50
CA ALA A 234 8.66 3.73 -2.43
C ALA A 234 9.34 2.54 -1.74
N PHE A 235 10.67 2.40 -1.85
CA PHE A 235 11.48 1.42 -1.11
C PHE A 235 12.23 2.03 0.09
N ASP A 236 11.89 3.22 0.58
CA ASP A 236 12.55 3.83 1.76
C ASP A 236 12.46 2.88 2.97
N THR A 237 13.40 3.08 3.91
CA THR A 237 13.73 2.40 5.18
C THR A 237 12.70 1.50 5.89
N PHE A 238 11.40 1.63 5.65
CA PHE A 238 10.37 0.72 6.16
C PHE A 238 10.29 -0.59 5.38
N SER A 239 10.53 -0.57 4.06
CA SER A 239 10.51 -1.80 3.24
C SER A 239 11.64 -2.78 3.61
N SER A 240 12.69 -2.31 4.28
CA SER A 240 13.84 -3.10 4.71
C SER A 240 13.76 -3.60 6.17
N THR A 241 12.72 -3.22 6.91
CA THR A 241 12.60 -3.54 8.34
C THR A 241 11.53 -4.59 8.66
N ASP A 242 10.47 -4.70 7.85
CA ASP A 242 9.41 -5.70 8.03
C ASP A 242 9.00 -6.38 6.70
N PRO A 243 8.93 -7.74 6.63
CA PRO A 243 8.50 -8.46 5.42
C PRO A 243 7.08 -8.14 4.94
N GLY A 244 6.15 -7.80 5.85
CA GLY A 244 4.79 -7.40 5.52
C GLY A 244 4.77 -6.03 4.84
N GLU A 245 5.52 -5.06 5.37
CA GLU A 245 5.73 -3.75 4.75
C GLU A 245 6.35 -3.88 3.35
N PHE A 246 7.36 -4.75 3.20
CA PHE A 246 7.95 -5.03 1.89
C PHE A 246 6.92 -5.57 0.90
N PHE A 247 6.03 -6.48 1.33
CA PHE A 247 4.94 -6.98 0.49
C PHE A 247 3.94 -5.87 0.10
N ALA A 248 3.60 -4.99 1.03
CA ALA A 248 2.69 -3.88 0.77
C ALA A 248 3.29 -2.86 -0.22
N VAL A 249 4.55 -2.47 -0.02
CA VAL A 249 5.34 -1.63 -0.94
C VAL A 249 5.48 -2.26 -2.33
N ALA A 250 5.83 -3.55 -2.40
CA ALA A 250 5.95 -4.23 -3.67
C ALA A 250 4.61 -4.32 -4.41
N SER A 251 3.50 -4.50 -3.67
CA SER A 251 2.14 -4.48 -4.22
C SER A 251 1.73 -3.10 -4.75
N GLU A 252 2.08 -2.04 -4.03
CA GLU A 252 1.92 -0.66 -4.49
C GLU A 252 2.66 -0.42 -5.80
N ALA A 253 3.97 -0.70 -5.81
CA ALA A 253 4.82 -0.53 -6.99
C ALA A 253 4.32 -1.35 -8.19
N TYR A 254 3.76 -2.54 -7.95
CA TYR A 254 3.19 -3.39 -9.00
C TYR A 254 2.05 -2.71 -9.77
N PHE A 255 1.22 -1.91 -9.11
CA PHE A 255 0.11 -1.21 -9.76
C PHE A 255 0.48 0.24 -10.16
N ALA A 256 1.34 0.92 -9.40
CA ALA A 256 1.73 2.30 -9.64
C ALA A 256 2.84 2.44 -10.68
N ASP A 257 3.90 1.63 -10.58
CA ASP A 257 5.06 1.63 -11.49
C ASP A 257 5.57 0.20 -11.79
N PRO A 258 4.77 -0.62 -12.51
CA PRO A 258 5.12 -2.00 -12.82
C PRO A 258 6.42 -2.14 -13.60
N ALA A 259 6.78 -1.15 -14.42
CA ALA A 259 8.00 -1.17 -15.22
C ALA A 259 9.24 -1.11 -14.33
N ARG A 260 9.23 -0.22 -13.34
CA ARG A 260 10.31 -0.11 -12.35
C ARG A 260 10.41 -1.36 -11.49
N LEU A 261 9.31 -1.85 -10.94
CA LEU A 261 9.34 -3.07 -10.12
C LEU A 261 9.91 -4.26 -10.90
N ARG A 262 9.52 -4.42 -12.16
CA ARG A 262 10.05 -5.48 -13.03
C ARG A 262 11.55 -5.33 -13.29
N SER A 263 12.05 -4.11 -13.40
CA SER A 263 13.47 -3.84 -13.61
C SER A 263 14.29 -4.10 -12.34
N SER A 264 13.81 -3.67 -11.18
CA SER A 264 14.52 -3.79 -9.90
C SER A 264 14.40 -5.19 -9.28
N PHE A 265 13.20 -5.77 -9.26
CA PHE A 265 12.91 -7.05 -8.61
C PHE A 265 12.08 -7.96 -9.52
N PRO A 266 12.65 -8.47 -10.63
CA PRO A 266 11.90 -9.26 -11.63
C PRO A 266 11.23 -10.51 -11.05
N LYS A 267 11.88 -11.20 -10.11
CA LYS A 267 11.30 -12.37 -9.44
C LYS A 267 10.10 -12.01 -8.56
N VAL A 268 10.16 -10.88 -7.84
CA VAL A 268 9.03 -10.38 -7.03
C VAL A 268 7.88 -9.98 -7.95
N PHE A 269 8.18 -9.29 -9.04
CA PHE A 269 7.20 -8.95 -10.07
C PHE A 269 6.46 -10.19 -10.61
N ASP A 270 7.20 -11.25 -10.95
CA ASP A 270 6.62 -12.50 -11.45
C ASP A 270 5.73 -13.21 -10.42
N GLN A 271 6.09 -13.15 -9.13
CA GLN A 271 5.27 -13.67 -8.04
C GLN A 271 3.98 -12.86 -7.86
N LEU A 272 4.08 -11.52 -7.85
CA LEU A 272 2.90 -10.64 -7.75
C LEU A 272 1.99 -10.77 -8.98
N HIS A 273 2.55 -10.99 -10.17
CA HIS A 273 1.75 -11.26 -11.36
C HIS A 273 0.99 -12.57 -11.30
N GLN A 274 1.58 -13.62 -10.72
CA GLN A 274 0.87 -14.87 -10.45
C GLN A 274 -0.21 -14.71 -9.37
N LEU A 275 0.07 -13.95 -8.31
CA LEU A 275 -0.88 -13.69 -7.23
C LEU A 275 -2.09 -12.90 -7.74
N TYR A 276 -1.85 -11.71 -8.31
CA TYR A 276 -2.93 -10.81 -8.73
C TYR A 276 -3.58 -11.25 -10.05
N GLY A 277 -2.88 -11.98 -10.91
CA GLY A 277 -3.43 -12.52 -12.15
C GLY A 277 -3.77 -11.47 -13.22
N TRP A 278 -3.38 -10.21 -13.01
CA TRP A 278 -3.50 -9.12 -13.97
C TRP A 278 -2.56 -7.98 -13.57
N GLN A 279 -2.25 -7.08 -14.51
CA GLN A 279 -1.40 -5.92 -14.27
C GLN A 279 -1.93 -4.69 -14.99
N MET A 280 -1.49 -3.51 -14.56
CA MET A 280 -1.70 -2.28 -15.32
C MET A 280 -0.99 -2.35 -16.69
N PRO A 281 -1.58 -1.80 -17.76
CA PRO A 281 -0.90 -1.66 -19.05
C PRO A 281 0.40 -0.86 -18.92
N VAL A 282 1.46 -1.41 -19.52
CA VAL A 282 2.80 -0.81 -19.57
C VAL A 282 3.00 -0.09 -20.90
N GLY A 283 3.32 1.22 -20.88
CA GLY A 283 3.66 2.04 -22.06
C GLY A 283 2.49 2.42 -22.98
N ARG A 284 2.65 3.34 -23.96
CA ARG A 284 3.87 4.01 -24.45
C ARG A 284 4.18 5.33 -23.74
#